data_AF-A0A7C1Y6F9-F1
#
_entry.id   AF-A0A7C1Y6F9-F1
#
_cell.length_a   1.000
_cell.length_b   1.000
_cell.length_c   1.000
_cell.angle_alpha   90.00
_cell.angle_beta   90.00
_cell.angle_gamma   90.00
#
_symmetry.space_group_name_H-M   'P 1'
#
loop_
_entity.id
_entity.type
_entity.pdbx_description
1 polymer ?
#
loop_
_entity_poly.entity_id
_entity_poly.type
_entity_poly.pdbx_seq_one_letter_code
_entity_poly.pdbx_strand_id
1 'polypeptide(L)'
;MRAVQRVTAPLRGLLGPDLVGARQSLTALALSSVTGTVAGVVLASITGTLDSLPGLLVLVPAAAGMRGNISGALGSRLATSIHTGTFVLSPRRDTIVGQNILAAMALTIIMSVY
;
A
#
# COMPACT_ATOMS: atom_id res chain seq x y z
N MET A 1 43.38 4.76 -9.97
CA MET A 1 42.82 5.85 -9.13
C MET A 1 41.39 6.26 -9.56
N ARG A 2 40.43 5.33 -9.73
CA ARG A 2 39.02 5.63 -10.08
C ARG A 2 37.98 5.05 -9.10
N ALA A 3 38.43 4.37 -8.05
CA ALA A 3 37.55 3.65 -7.12
C ALA A 3 37.02 4.50 -5.94
N VAL A 4 37.64 5.65 -5.66
CA VAL A 4 37.32 6.46 -4.46
C VAL A 4 36.12 7.41 -4.67
N GLN A 5 35.79 7.77 -5.92
CA GLN A 5 34.71 8.72 -6.20
C GLN A 5 33.29 8.12 -6.15
N ARG A 6 33.12 6.80 -6.05
CA ARG A 6 31.79 6.16 -5.97
C ARG A 6 31.18 6.14 -4.57
N VAL A 7 31.95 6.48 -3.53
CA VAL A 7 31.56 6.28 -2.13
C VAL A 7 30.97 7.54 -1.48
N THR A 8 31.09 8.72 -2.10
CA THR A 8 30.66 10.00 -1.48
C THR A 8 29.28 10.50 -1.90
N ALA A 9 28.66 9.91 -2.93
CA ALA A 9 27.27 10.21 -3.32
C ALA A 9 26.17 9.78 -2.31
N PRO A 10 26.27 8.64 -1.57
CA PRO A 10 25.16 8.16 -0.75
C PRO A 10 24.92 8.99 0.52
N LEU A 11 25.89 9.78 0.96
CA LEU A 11 25.78 10.55 2.22
C LEU A 11 24.92 11.83 2.09
N ARG A 12 24.70 12.35 0.87
CA ARG A 12 23.83 13.52 0.66
C ARG A 12 22.35 13.20 0.82
N GLY A 13 21.93 11.96 0.54
CA GLY A 13 20.53 11.52 0.72
C GLY A 13 20.13 11.33 2.19
N LEU A 14 21.10 11.31 3.13
CA LEU A 14 20.86 11.20 4.57
C LEU A 14 20.43 12.53 5.22
N LEU A 15 20.72 13.67 4.58
CA LEU A 15 20.42 15.00 5.12
C LEU A 15 18.98 15.48 4.84
N GLY A 16 18.19 14.68 4.12
CA GLY A 16 16.80 14.95 3.81
C GLY A 16 16.48 14.84 2.31
N PRO A 17 15.19 14.76 1.95
CA PRO A 17 14.76 14.74 0.56
C PRO A 17 15.13 16.06 -0.13
N ASP A 18 15.51 15.97 -1.39
CA ASP A 18 15.61 17.12 -2.27
C ASP A 18 14.23 17.75 -2.49
N LEU A 19 14.17 18.99 -3.01
CA LEU A 19 12.89 19.70 -3.18
C LEU A 19 11.89 18.92 -4.05
N VAL A 20 12.36 18.12 -5.01
CA VAL A 20 11.49 17.27 -5.83
C VAL A 20 10.96 16.09 -5.02
N GLY A 21 11.83 15.37 -4.30
CA GLY A 21 11.43 14.28 -3.41
C GLY A 21 10.49 14.74 -2.30
N ALA A 22 10.68 15.94 -1.75
CA ALA A 22 9.78 16.55 -0.77
C ALA A 22 8.40 16.82 -1.38
N ARG A 23 8.33 17.38 -2.59
CA ARG A 23 7.06 17.63 -3.29
C ARG A 23 6.32 16.33 -3.60
N GLN A 24 7.02 15.30 -4.09
CA GLN A 24 6.42 13.98 -4.36
C GLN A 24 5.87 13.35 -3.08
N SER A 25 6.66 13.37 -2.00
CA SER A 25 6.23 12.84 -0.70
C SER A 25 5.04 13.60 -0.13
N LEU A 26 5.01 14.93 -0.25
CA LEU A 26 3.88 15.76 0.16
C LEU A 26 2.61 15.41 -0.62
N THR A 27 2.69 15.17 -1.93
CA THR A 27 1.52 14.74 -2.71
C THR A 27 1.00 13.37 -2.28
N ALA A 28 1.90 12.42 -2.02
CA ALA A 28 1.52 11.11 -1.51
C ALA A 28 0.92 11.19 -0.09
N LEU A 29 1.49 12.04 0.76
CA LEU A 29 1.02 12.26 2.13
C LEU A 29 -0.35 12.93 2.13
N ALA A 30 -0.58 13.94 1.30
CA ALA A 30 -1.88 14.60 1.17
C ALA A 30 -2.96 13.60 0.74
N LEU A 31 -2.68 12.76 -0.26
CA LEU A 31 -3.60 11.72 -0.70
C LEU A 31 -3.86 10.68 0.41
N SER A 32 -2.81 10.27 1.13
CA SER A 32 -2.91 9.36 2.27
C SER A 32 -3.79 9.94 3.38
N SER A 33 -3.58 11.21 3.74
CA SER A 33 -4.37 11.92 4.75
C SER A 33 -5.84 12.00 4.34
N VAL A 34 -6.15 12.38 3.10
CA VAL A 34 -7.55 12.43 2.62
C VAL A 34 -8.21 11.06 2.74
N THR A 35 -7.55 10.00 2.27
CA THR A 35 -8.08 8.64 2.29
C THR A 35 -8.25 8.14 3.74
N GLY A 36 -7.28 8.43 4.61
CA GLY A 36 -7.34 8.10 6.03
C GLY A 36 -8.46 8.84 6.76
N THR A 37 -8.70 10.11 6.45
CA THR A 37 -9.84 10.87 6.99
C THR A 37 -11.16 10.26 6.54
N VAL A 38 -11.31 9.90 5.25
CA VAL A 38 -12.52 9.21 4.77
C VAL A 38 -12.75 7.90 5.52
N ALA A 39 -11.71 7.08 5.72
CA ALA A 39 -11.80 5.87 6.51
C ALA A 39 -12.21 6.15 7.97
N GLY A 40 -11.66 7.21 8.58
CA GLY A 40 -12.02 7.65 9.93
C GLY A 40 -13.48 8.12 10.04
N VAL A 41 -14.00 8.83 9.03
CA VAL A 41 -15.41 9.25 8.98
C VAL A 41 -16.33 8.03 8.87
N VAL A 42 -15.98 7.05 8.03
CA VAL A 42 -16.72 5.78 7.94
C VAL A 42 -16.69 5.05 9.27
N LEU A 43 -15.54 5.00 9.95
CA LEU A 43 -15.43 4.39 11.28
C LEU A 43 -16.28 5.13 12.32
N ALA A 44 -16.29 6.46 12.30
CA ALA A 44 -17.11 7.29 13.19
C ALA A 44 -18.62 7.05 12.97
N SER A 45 -19.03 6.73 11.75
CA SER A 45 -20.44 6.42 11.47
C SER A 45 -20.94 5.14 12.15
N ILE A 46 -20.03 4.23 12.53
CA ILE A 46 -20.35 2.98 13.22
C ILE A 46 -19.99 3.01 14.72
N THR A 47 -19.66 4.17 15.27
CA THR A 47 -19.26 4.31 16.69
C THR A 47 -20.28 3.72 17.66
N GLY A 48 -21.59 3.86 17.41
CA GLY A 48 -22.62 3.25 18.27
C GLY A 48 -22.52 1.72 18.37
N THR A 49 -22.09 1.04 17.30
CA THR A 49 -21.81 -0.40 17.31
C THR A 49 -20.51 -0.70 18.04
N LEU A 50 -19.49 0.14 17.89
CA LEU A 50 -18.19 0.00 18.55
C LEU A 50 -18.31 0.21 20.08
N ASP A 51 -19.17 1.11 20.54
CA ASP A 51 -19.46 1.30 21.97
C ASP A 51 -20.19 0.09 22.57
N SER A 52 -21.07 -0.55 21.79
CA SER A 52 -21.77 -1.76 22.19
C SER A 52 -20.84 -3.00 22.19
N LEU A 53 -19.79 -2.97 21.37
CA LEU A 53 -18.85 -4.07 21.16
C LEU A 53 -17.41 -3.53 21.13
N PRO A 54 -16.84 -3.13 22.28
CA PRO A 54 -15.51 -2.50 22.33
C PRO A 54 -14.39 -3.41 21.81
N GLY A 55 -14.60 -4.74 21.82
CA GLY A 55 -13.67 -5.69 21.21
C GLY A 55 -13.45 -5.48 19.70
N LEU A 56 -14.42 -4.91 18.98
CA LEU A 56 -14.28 -4.60 17.56
C LEU A 56 -13.23 -3.52 17.31
N LEU A 57 -13.08 -2.55 18.21
CA LEU A 57 -12.07 -1.48 18.07
C LEU A 57 -10.64 -2.03 18.01
N VAL A 58 -10.37 -3.14 18.69
CA VAL A 58 -9.05 -3.81 18.66
C VAL A 58 -8.80 -4.46 17.29
N LEU A 59 -9.85 -4.94 16.62
CA LEU A 59 -9.75 -5.59 15.31
C LEU A 59 -9.61 -4.59 14.16
N VAL A 60 -10.12 -3.37 14.30
CA VAL A 60 -10.07 -2.31 13.26
C VAL A 60 -8.64 -2.07 12.73
N PRO A 61 -7.61 -1.76 13.55
CA PRO A 61 -6.26 -1.53 13.05
C PRO A 61 -5.64 -2.79 12.42
N ALA A 62 -5.93 -3.99 12.96
CA ALA A 62 -5.45 -5.25 12.40
C ALA A 62 -6.04 -5.50 10.99
N ALA A 63 -7.36 -5.34 10.85
CA ALA A 63 -8.06 -5.49 9.57
C ALA A 63 -7.60 -4.44 8.53
N ALA A 64 -7.42 -3.19 8.95
CA ALA A 64 -6.90 -2.13 8.10
C ALA A 64 -5.47 -2.44 7.61
N GLY A 65 -4.59 -2.92 8.50
CA GLY A 65 -3.23 -3.34 8.15
C GLY A 65 -3.20 -4.49 7.16
N MET A 66 -4.04 -5.51 7.35
CA MET A 66 -4.15 -6.64 6.41
C MET A 66 -4.58 -6.18 5.01
N ARG A 67 -5.58 -5.31 4.91
CA ARG A 67 -6.01 -4.74 3.62
C ARG A 67 -4.91 -3.93 2.94
N GLY A 68 -4.13 -3.18 3.72
CA GLY A 68 -2.95 -2.47 3.24
C GLY A 68 -1.89 -3.40 2.65
N ASN A 69 -1.58 -4.50 3.33
CA ASN A 69 -0.60 -5.48 2.88
C ASN A 69 -1.03 -6.20 1.58
N ILE A 70 -2.29 -6.62 1.49
CA ILE A 70 -2.83 -7.29 0.29
C ILE A 70 -2.78 -6.34 -0.92
N SER A 71 -3.35 -5.14 -0.75
CA SER A 71 -3.47 -4.17 -1.86
C SER A 71 -2.12 -3.58 -2.24
N GLY A 72 -1.21 -3.37 -1.27
CA GLY A 72 0.15 -2.89 -1.50
C GLY A 72 1.02 -3.91 -2.24
N ALA A 73 0.96 -5.18 -1.85
CA ALA A 73 1.67 -6.25 -2.55
C ALA A 73 1.16 -6.41 -4.00
N LEU A 74 -0.16 -6.36 -4.20
CA LEU A 74 -0.78 -6.37 -5.53
C LEU A 74 -0.32 -5.17 -6.36
N GLY A 75 -0.37 -3.96 -5.81
CA GLY A 75 0.07 -2.74 -6.48
C GLY A 75 1.54 -2.77 -6.89
N SER A 76 2.43 -3.27 -6.02
CA SER A 76 3.87 -3.40 -6.31
C SER A 76 4.14 -4.36 -7.48
N ARG A 77 3.45 -5.50 -7.51
CA ARG A 77 3.58 -6.48 -8.61
C ARG A 77 3.04 -5.93 -9.93
N LEU A 78 1.91 -5.21 -9.89
CA LEU A 78 1.35 -4.56 -11.07
C LEU A 78 2.23 -3.41 -11.57
N ALA A 79 2.77 -2.57 -10.68
CA ALA A 79 3.70 -1.51 -11.06
C ALA A 79 4.96 -2.08 -11.73
N THR A 80 5.48 -3.20 -11.21
CA THR A 80 6.61 -3.91 -11.81
C THR A 80 6.27 -4.47 -13.18
N SER A 81 5.09 -5.07 -13.37
CA SER A 81 4.69 -5.59 -14.68
C SER A 81 4.45 -4.49 -15.71
N ILE A 82 3.91 -3.35 -15.29
CA ILE A 82 3.78 -2.16 -16.13
C ILE A 82 5.15 -1.62 -16.52
N HIS A 83 6.06 -1.47 -15.56
CA HIS A 83 7.40 -0.94 -15.80
C HIS A 83 8.25 -1.84 -16.71
N THR A 84 8.09 -3.17 -16.58
CA THR A 84 8.78 -4.16 -17.42
C THR A 84 8.13 -4.40 -18.78
N GLY A 85 7.00 -3.73 -19.08
CA GLY A 85 6.26 -3.91 -20.32
C GLY A 85 5.57 -5.26 -20.47
N THR A 86 5.46 -6.04 -19.38
CA THR A 86 4.79 -7.35 -19.36
C THR A 86 3.31 -7.25 -18.99
N PHE A 87 2.82 -6.04 -18.75
CA PHE A 87 1.43 -5.78 -18.38
C PHE A 87 0.48 -5.95 -19.57
N VAL A 88 -0.44 -6.92 -19.43
CA VAL A 88 -1.59 -7.07 -20.31
C VAL A 88 -2.84 -6.99 -19.45
N LEU A 89 -3.69 -6.00 -19.73
CA LEU A 89 -4.94 -5.81 -18.99
C LEU A 89 -5.97 -6.87 -19.43
N SER A 90 -5.93 -8.01 -18.76
CA SER A 90 -6.85 -9.11 -18.99
C SER A 90 -7.16 -9.78 -17.64
N PRO A 91 -8.44 -10.07 -17.34
CA PRO A 91 -8.80 -10.80 -16.12
C PRO A 91 -8.54 -12.31 -16.23
N ARG A 92 -8.02 -12.79 -17.37
CA ARG A 92 -7.77 -14.22 -17.57
C ARG A 92 -6.60 -14.71 -16.72
N ARG A 93 -6.69 -15.98 -16.28
CA ARG A 93 -5.76 -16.62 -15.32
C ARG A 93 -4.34 -16.82 -15.85
N ASP A 94 -4.16 -16.77 -17.15
CA ASP A 94 -2.88 -16.85 -17.85
C ASP A 94 -2.08 -15.54 -17.78
N THR A 95 -2.71 -14.44 -17.38
CA THR A 95 -2.04 -13.13 -17.30
C THR A 95 -1.60 -12.79 -15.88
N ILE A 96 -0.55 -11.96 -15.76
CA ILE A 96 -0.04 -11.47 -14.47
C ILE A 96 -1.14 -10.75 -13.68
N VAL A 97 -2.03 -10.02 -14.35
CA VAL A 97 -3.15 -9.33 -13.71
C VAL A 97 -4.14 -10.34 -13.12
N GLY A 98 -4.59 -11.32 -13.91
CA GLY A 98 -5.50 -12.36 -13.43
C GLY A 98 -4.92 -13.21 -12.29
N GLN A 99 -3.63 -13.57 -12.37
CA GLN A 99 -2.95 -14.31 -11.30
C GLN A 99 -2.85 -13.50 -10.01
N ASN A 100 -2.52 -12.21 -10.08
CA ASN A 100 -2.45 -11.35 -8.90
C ASN A 100 -3.82 -11.09 -8.30
N ILE A 101 -4.85 -10.89 -9.12
CA ILE A 101 -6.23 -10.76 -8.66
C ILE A 101 -6.66 -12.05 -7.94
N LEU A 102 -6.43 -13.22 -8.52
CA LEU A 102 -6.74 -14.51 -7.87
C LEU A 102 -5.99 -14.69 -6.55
N ALA A 103 -4.70 -14.35 -6.51
CA ALA A 103 -3.90 -14.42 -5.30
C ALA A 103 -4.44 -13.48 -4.22
N ALA A 104 -4.86 -12.26 -4.57
CA ALA A 104 -5.46 -11.32 -3.64
C ALA A 104 -6.82 -11.78 -3.12
N MET A 105 -7.66 -12.38 -3.97
CA MET A 105 -8.92 -13.00 -3.55
C MET A 105 -8.66 -14.17 -2.59
N ALA A 106 -7.75 -15.08 -2.93
CA ALA A 106 -7.39 -16.21 -2.09
C ALA A 106 -6.84 -15.74 -0.73
N LEU A 107 -5.95 -14.75 -0.72
CA LEU A 107 -5.40 -14.18 0.52
C LEU A 107 -6.48 -13.51 1.36
N THR A 108 -7.46 -12.85 0.73
CA THR A 108 -8.62 -12.26 1.43
C THR A 108 -9.48 -13.33 2.09
N ILE A 109 -9.76 -14.44 1.39
CA ILE A 109 -10.55 -15.55 1.92
C ILE A 109 -9.81 -16.21 3.10
N ILE A 110 -8.52 -16.49 2.94
CA ILE A 110 -7.70 -17.09 3.99
C ILE A 110 -7.66 -16.17 5.22
N MET A 111 -7.43 -14.87 5.03
CA MET A 111 -7.43 -13.90 6.13
C MET A 111 -8.80 -13.70 6.77
N SER A 112 -9.90 -13.91 6.03
CA SER A 112 -11.24 -13.86 6.62
C SER A 112 -11.52 -14.98 7.62
N VAL A 113 -10.74 -16.06 7.59
CA VAL A 113 -10.88 -17.20 8.50
C VAL A 113 -10.07 -17.01 9.79
N TYR A 114 -9.10 -16.10 9.78
CA TYR A 114 -8.24 -15.76 10.91
C TYR A 114 -8.69 -14.47 11.60
#